data_AF-A0A9E2MGZ9-F1
#
_entry.id   AF-A0A9E2MGZ9-F1
#
_cell.length_a   1.000
_cell.length_b   1.000
_cell.length_c   1.000
_cell.angle_alpha   90.00
_cell.angle_beta   90.00
_cell.angle_gamma   90.00
#
_symmetry.space_group_name_H-M   'P 1'
#
loop_
_entity.id
_entity.type
_entity.pdbx_description
1 polymer ?
#
loop_
_entity_poly.entity_id
_entity_poly.type
_entity_poly.pdbx_seq_one_letter_code
_entity_poly.pdbx_strand_id
1 'polypeptide(L)'
;VTANLMPDLKSELVHKALKGDFAGAKALNDQLFPLNKAMFCESNPIPIKAAMYIAGLIDTLEYRLPLLHPSLKNMKRIETVMEKYIIKGFN
;
A
#
# COMPACT_ATOMS: atom_id res chain seq x y z
N VAL A 1 6.32 1.73 -4.12
CA VAL A 1 5.39 0.58 -3.99
C VAL A 1 3.98 0.98 -3.59
N THR A 2 3.75 1.73 -2.50
CA THR A 2 2.42 2.03 -1.96
C THR A 2 1.48 2.77 -2.93
N ALA A 3 2.02 3.49 -3.91
CA ALA A 3 1.22 4.18 -4.93
C ALA A 3 0.36 3.24 -5.79
N ASN A 4 0.68 1.92 -5.84
CA ASN A 4 -0.20 0.95 -6.51
C ASN A 4 -1.56 0.78 -5.79
N LEU A 5 -1.61 1.08 -4.49
CA LEU A 5 -2.82 0.97 -3.66
C LEU A 5 -3.40 2.34 -3.28
N MET A 6 -2.52 3.33 -3.06
CA MET A 6 -2.88 4.70 -2.65
C MET A 6 -2.28 5.73 -3.63
N PRO A 7 -2.69 5.72 -4.91
CA PRO A 7 -2.13 6.61 -5.92
C PRO A 7 -2.44 8.08 -5.61
N ASP A 8 -3.64 8.37 -5.11
CA ASP A 8 -4.12 9.70 -4.74
C ASP A 8 -3.30 10.32 -3.61
N LEU A 9 -3.19 9.63 -2.47
CA LEU A 9 -2.43 10.14 -1.32
C LEU A 9 -0.93 10.25 -1.61
N LYS A 10 -0.37 9.34 -2.44
CA LYS A 10 1.04 9.44 -2.86
C LYS A 10 1.27 10.60 -3.83
N SER A 11 0.36 10.84 -4.77
CA SER A 11 0.43 12.00 -5.66
C SER A 11 0.32 13.30 -4.89
N GLU A 12 -0.64 13.40 -3.95
CA GLU A 12 -0.83 14.59 -3.12
C GLU A 12 0.41 14.90 -2.25
N LEU A 13 0.99 13.88 -1.63
CA LEU A 13 2.24 14.02 -0.86
C LEU A 13 3.34 14.65 -1.71
N VAL A 14 3.57 14.11 -2.91
CA VAL A 14 4.61 14.62 -3.82
C VAL A 14 4.30 16.05 -4.26
N HIS A 15 3.05 16.35 -4.64
CA HIS A 15 2.65 17.71 -5.02
C HIS A 15 2.83 18.73 -3.90
N LYS A 16 2.51 18.37 -2.65
CA LYS A 16 2.73 19.24 -1.49
C LYS A 16 4.22 19.51 -1.28
N ALA A 17 5.05 18.48 -1.33
CA ALA A 17 6.50 18.62 -1.20
C ALA A 17 7.09 19.53 -2.31
N LEU A 18 6.67 19.34 -3.57
CA LEU A 18 7.14 20.15 -4.70
C LEU A 18 6.70 21.62 -4.63
N LYS A 19 5.57 21.90 -3.97
CA LYS A 19 5.07 23.27 -3.71
C LYS A 19 5.70 23.91 -2.47
N GLY A 20 6.60 23.21 -1.77
CA GLY A 20 7.21 23.68 -0.52
C GLY A 20 6.33 23.50 0.73
N ASP A 21 5.17 22.86 0.63
CA ASP A 21 4.32 22.50 1.78
C ASP A 21 4.85 21.23 2.46
N PHE A 22 5.98 21.36 3.16
CA PHE A 22 6.60 20.24 3.86
C PHE A 22 5.79 19.78 5.08
N ALA A 23 5.04 20.67 5.72
CA ALA A 23 4.18 20.31 6.85
C ALA A 23 3.05 19.38 6.40
N GLY A 24 2.34 19.73 5.33
CA GLY A 24 1.31 18.89 4.75
C GLY A 24 1.87 17.60 4.14
N ALA A 25 3.01 17.66 3.44
CA ALA A 25 3.67 16.47 2.92
C ALA A 25 4.08 15.49 4.04
N LYS A 26 4.61 16.01 5.15
CA LYS A 26 4.95 15.22 6.32
C LYS A 26 3.72 14.58 6.95
N ALA A 27 2.62 15.33 7.10
CA ALA A 27 1.38 14.79 7.66
C ALA A 27 0.86 13.59 6.84
N LEU A 28 0.83 13.70 5.51
CA LEU A 28 0.48 12.59 4.63
C LEU A 28 1.47 11.42 4.71
N ASN A 29 2.78 11.71 4.79
CA ASN A 29 3.78 10.66 4.94
C ASN A 29 3.60 9.88 6.24
N ASP A 30 3.34 10.57 7.36
CA ASP A 30 3.13 9.98 8.67
C ASP A 30 1.84 9.13 8.68
N GLN A 31 0.75 9.64 8.08
CA GLN A 31 -0.48 8.88 7.87
C GLN A 31 -0.24 7.59 7.06
N LEU A 32 0.57 7.66 6.01
CA LEU A 32 0.89 6.51 5.16
C LEU A 32 1.95 5.58 5.76
N PHE A 33 2.63 5.96 6.85
CA PHE A 33 3.77 5.22 7.38
C PHE A 33 3.42 3.78 7.82
N PRO A 34 2.30 3.52 8.53
CA PRO A 34 1.89 2.15 8.86
C PRO A 34 1.70 1.27 7.62
N LEU A 35 1.02 1.79 6.59
CA LEU A 35 0.83 1.09 5.32
C LEU A 35 2.16 0.86 4.60
N ASN A 36 3.01 1.89 4.50
CA ASN A 36 4.34 1.77 3.91
C ASN A 36 5.15 0.66 4.61
N LYS A 37 5.14 0.60 5.94
CA LYS A 37 5.80 -0.48 6.71
C LYS A 37 5.20 -1.86 6.44
N ALA A 38 3.87 -1.96 6.34
CA ALA A 38 3.19 -3.22 6.03
C ALA A 38 3.52 -3.74 4.64
N MET A 39 3.70 -2.85 3.65
CA MET A 39 4.09 -3.24 2.28
C MET A 39 5.49 -3.88 2.17
N PHE A 40 6.26 -3.91 3.27
CA PHE A 40 7.56 -4.55 3.37
C PHE A 40 7.64 -5.53 4.56
N CYS A 41 6.50 -6.08 5.03
CA CYS A 41 6.54 -7.16 6.03
C CYS A 41 7.15 -8.47 5.48
N GLU A 42 7.18 -8.61 4.15
CA GLU A 42 7.95 -9.59 3.37
C GLU A 42 8.52 -8.88 2.12
N SER A 43 9.32 -9.58 1.32
CA SER A 43 9.95 -9.02 0.12
C SER A 43 8.92 -8.50 -0.89
N ASN A 44 9.08 -7.24 -1.33
CA ASN A 44 8.29 -6.69 -2.43
C ASN A 44 8.53 -7.50 -3.72
N PRO A 45 7.49 -7.86 -4.51
CA PRO A 45 6.11 -7.36 -4.47
C PRO A 45 5.08 -8.23 -3.70
N ILE A 46 5.50 -9.14 -2.82
CA ILE A 46 4.56 -10.04 -2.11
C ILE A 46 3.49 -9.25 -1.35
N PRO A 47 3.80 -8.28 -0.48
CA PRO A 47 2.74 -7.62 0.30
C PRO A 47 1.83 -6.73 -0.52
N ILE A 48 2.36 -6.00 -1.52
CA ILE A 48 1.56 -5.08 -2.32
C ILE A 48 0.59 -5.81 -3.24
N LYS A 49 0.98 -6.95 -3.81
CA LYS A 49 0.09 -7.73 -4.67
C LYS A 49 -1.01 -8.40 -3.85
N ALA A 50 -0.70 -8.87 -2.63
CA ALA A 50 -1.71 -9.31 -1.67
C ALA A 50 -2.69 -8.18 -1.32
N ALA A 51 -2.20 -6.97 -1.04
CA ALA A 51 -3.05 -5.82 -0.74
C ALA A 51 -3.97 -5.44 -1.91
N MET A 52 -3.47 -5.45 -3.15
CA MET A 52 -4.30 -5.19 -4.34
C MET A 52 -5.37 -6.27 -4.54
N TYR A 53 -5.05 -7.54 -4.28
CA TYR A 53 -6.02 -8.64 -4.34
C TYR A 53 -7.11 -8.50 -3.26
N ILE A 54 -6.73 -8.23 -2.00
CA ILE A 54 -7.68 -7.98 -0.90
C ILE A 54 -8.61 -6.80 -1.24
N ALA A 55 -8.07 -5.76 -1.89
CA ALA A 55 -8.84 -4.59 -2.31
C ALA A 55 -9.73 -4.82 -3.53
N GLY A 56 -9.70 -6.02 -4.15
CA GLY A 56 -10.45 -6.31 -5.37
C GLY A 56 -9.94 -5.56 -6.61
N LEU A 57 -8.68 -5.09 -6.60
CA LEU A 57 -8.07 -4.39 -7.74
C LEU A 57 -7.44 -5.36 -8.76
N ILE A 58 -7.26 -6.62 -8.37
CA ILE A 58 -6.84 -7.73 -9.24
C ILE A 58 -7.66 -8.98 -8.87
N ASP A 59 -8.02 -9.78 -9.87
CA ASP A 59 -8.93 -10.93 -9.67
C ASP A 59 -8.26 -12.13 -8.99
N THR A 60 -6.94 -12.27 -9.13
CA THR A 60 -6.19 -13.43 -8.66
C THR A 60 -4.93 -13.03 -7.90
N LEU A 61 -4.66 -13.70 -6.79
CA LEU A 61 -3.40 -13.58 -6.07
C LEU A 61 -2.41 -14.63 -6.55
N GLU A 62 -1.62 -14.30 -7.56
CA GLU A 62 -0.64 -15.23 -8.15
C GLU A 62 0.78 -14.67 -8.14
N TYR A 63 1.77 -15.55 -8.05
CA TYR A 63 3.19 -15.21 -8.12
C TYR A 63 3.92 -16.19 -9.02
N ARG A 64 4.98 -15.72 -9.68
CA ARG A 64 5.95 -16.61 -10.32
C ARG A 64 7.07 -16.92 -9.33
N LEU A 65 7.47 -18.18 -9.28
CA LEU A 65 8.63 -18.61 -8.48
C LEU A 65 9.87 -17.76 -8.83
N PRO A 66 10.71 -17.41 -7.84
CA PRO A 66 10.73 -17.92 -6.47
C PRO A 66 9.78 -17.19 -5.49
N LEU A 67 8.96 -16.25 -5.96
CA LEU A 67 8.00 -15.56 -5.10
C LEU A 67 6.79 -16.46 -4.81
N LEU A 68 6.29 -16.36 -3.59
CA LEU A 68 5.16 -17.12 -3.08
C LEU A 68 4.17 -16.17 -2.40
N HIS A 69 3.00 -16.69 -2.06
CA HIS A 69 2.03 -16.01 -1.21
C HIS A 69 2.66 -15.61 0.13
N PRO A 70 2.22 -14.49 0.73
CA PRO A 70 2.64 -14.14 2.07
C PRO A 70 2.21 -15.22 3.07
N SER A 71 2.96 -15.36 4.16
CA SER A 71 2.53 -16.19 5.29
C SER A 71 1.17 -15.73 5.83
N LEU A 72 0.36 -16.63 6.41
CA LEU A 72 -0.96 -16.30 6.98
C LEU A 72 -0.89 -15.14 7.99
N LYS A 73 0.17 -15.11 8.81
CA LYS A 73 0.45 -14.03 9.75
C LYS A 73 0.59 -12.67 9.06
N ASN A 74 1.35 -12.62 7.97
CA ASN A 74 1.59 -11.38 7.24
C ASN A 74 0.39 -11.00 6.36
N MET A 75 -0.33 -11.98 5.80
CA MET A 75 -1.62 -11.72 5.13
C MET A 75 -2.59 -10.99 6.08
N LYS A 76 -2.76 -11.51 7.30
CA LYS A 76 -3.63 -10.86 8.29
C LYS A 76 -3.15 -9.47 8.69
N ARG A 77 -1.83 -9.29 8.83
CA ARG A 77 -1.23 -7.99 9.10
C ARG A 77 -1.52 -6.97 7.99
N ILE A 78 -1.45 -7.39 6.73
CA ILE A 78 -1.76 -6.53 5.57
C ILE A 78 -3.22 -6.09 5.63
N GLU A 79 -4.17 -7.03 5.78
CA GLU A 79 -5.60 -6.75 5.92
C GLU A 79 -5.89 -5.73 7.03
N THR A 80 -5.41 -5.99 8.25
CA THR A 80 -5.67 -5.11 9.41
C THR A 80 -5.10 -3.70 9.23
N VAL A 81 -3.97 -3.55 8.53
CA VAL A 81 -3.45 -2.21 8.25
C VAL A 81 -4.29 -1.51 7.18
N MET A 82 -4.78 -2.24 6.17
CA MET A 82 -5.62 -1.69 5.10
C MET A 82 -6.95 -1.14 5.60
N GLU A 83 -7.56 -1.72 6.64
CA GLU A 83 -8.82 -1.25 7.26
C GLU A 83 -8.80 0.24 7.68
N LYS A 84 -7.60 0.83 7.86
CA LYS A 84 -7.43 2.23 8.26
C LYS A 84 -7.49 3.22 7.10
N TYR A 85 -7.64 2.74 5.87
CA TYR A 85 -7.51 3.57 4.68
C TYR A 85 -8.67 3.35 3.71
N ILE A 86 -9.05 4.43 3.02
CA ILE A 86 -10.02 4.38 1.92
C ILE A 86 -9.24 4.09 0.64
N ILE A 87 -9.38 2.86 0.11
CA ILE A 87 -8.74 2.45 -1.14
C ILE A 87 -9.65 2.85 -2.30
N LYS A 88 -9.10 3.56 -3.28
CA LYS A 88 -9.84 3.94 -4.48
C LYS A 88 -10.06 2.70 -5.37
N GLY A 89 -11.32 2.40 -5.66
CA GLY A 89 -11.70 1.43 -6.69
C GLY A 89 -11.67 2.04 -8.09
N PHE A 90 -12.24 1.33 -9.07
CA PHE A 90 -12.32 1.76 -10.46
C PHE A 90 -13.58 2.58 -10.81
N ASN A 91 -14.32 3.07 -9.80
CA ASN A 91 -15.56 3.85 -9.98
C ASN A 91 -15.30 5.34 -10.17
#